data_AF-A0A8H5KP49-F1
#
_entry.id   AF-A0A8H5KP49-F1
#
_cell.length_a   1.000
_cell.length_b   1.000
_cell.length_c   1.000
_cell.angle_alpha   90.00
_cell.angle_beta   90.00
_cell.angle_gamma   90.00
#
_symmetry.space_group_name_H-M   'P 1'
#
loop_
_entity.id
_entity.type
_entity.pdbx_description
1 polymer ?
#
loop_
_entity_poly.entity_id
_entity_poly.type
_entity_poly.pdbx_seq_one_letter_code
_entity_poly.pdbx_strand_id
1 'polypeptide(L)'
;MAQTHSPVGFRDYIPAADAPRSIQLAESDTYQWADHRCSEPFMIGWMKAWNERYDQPYKGITADGRVIPNLFRLADKHENFGAPIPAVEAAQNAINVASEEEREKLLRPVDAPEWRFWMNPEIYVFKHGVRLEEASKDLVAALHVLMQTSLSAEGYEKAHGCMKVNQFLGEVVNGTKALNENSYNFVIFGIPSPEEPWGWQIFGHHLCINCFMIGTQMVVSPVFMGAEPNIIDAGPNEGLELFVDQEQTALSLMQSFDPEVQKDVQIYKKLSGDEYPAGRWHRADQRHLGDAFQDNRIVPYEGVRVTTFSESQQDAVRKLVELSLNYLPEKALASHLKQIANHWGDTWFC
;
A
#
# COMPACT_ATOMS: atom_id res chain seq x y z
N MET A 1 -44.84 3.73 9.43
CA MET A 1 -44.13 4.17 8.22
C MET A 1 -42.65 4.02 8.51
N ALA A 2 -42.03 2.95 8.01
CA ALA A 2 -40.60 2.76 8.14
C ALA A 2 -39.91 3.81 7.26
N GLN A 3 -39.19 4.75 7.86
CA GLN A 3 -38.29 5.61 7.13
C GLN A 3 -37.14 4.73 6.62
N THR A 4 -37.22 4.32 5.37
CA THR A 4 -36.09 3.80 4.62
C THR A 4 -35.10 4.95 4.45
N HIS A 5 -34.18 5.11 5.40
CA HIS A 5 -32.93 5.81 5.08
C HIS A 5 -32.27 4.96 4.00
N SER A 6 -32.23 5.46 2.76
CA SER A 6 -31.30 4.93 1.76
C SER A 6 -29.92 4.98 2.42
N PRO A 7 -29.15 3.87 2.47
CA PRO A 7 -27.79 3.96 2.96
C PRO A 7 -27.06 5.02 2.13
N VAL A 8 -26.50 6.03 2.80
CA VAL A 8 -25.74 7.11 2.17
C VAL A 8 -24.64 6.46 1.35
N GLY A 9 -24.68 6.60 0.04
CA GLY A 9 -23.70 6.01 -0.87
C GLY A 9 -22.49 6.93 -1.02
N PHE A 10 -21.36 6.41 -1.53
CA PHE A 10 -20.19 7.27 -1.82
C PHE A 10 -20.56 8.42 -2.78
N ARG A 11 -21.60 8.23 -3.61
CA ARG A 11 -22.15 9.21 -4.55
C ARG A 11 -22.57 10.53 -3.87
N ASP A 12 -23.03 10.48 -2.62
CA ASP A 12 -23.43 11.67 -1.85
C ASP A 12 -22.23 12.52 -1.39
N TYR A 13 -21.02 11.96 -1.46
CA TYR A 13 -19.77 12.62 -1.07
C TYR A 13 -18.94 13.10 -2.26
N ILE A 14 -19.42 12.91 -3.50
CA ILE A 14 -18.74 13.43 -4.68
C ILE A 14 -18.82 14.97 -4.69
N PRO A 15 -17.68 15.67 -4.82
CA PRO A 15 -17.69 17.12 -4.96
C PRO A 15 -18.53 17.57 -6.15
N ALA A 16 -19.23 18.70 -6.01
CA ALA A 16 -20.01 19.27 -7.11
C ALA A 16 -19.13 19.52 -8.34
N ALA A 17 -19.67 19.27 -9.53
CA ALA A 17 -18.92 19.39 -10.80
C ALA A 17 -18.49 20.84 -11.09
N ASP A 18 -19.22 21.83 -10.56
CA ASP A 18 -18.92 23.25 -10.68
C ASP A 18 -18.00 23.78 -9.56
N ALA A 19 -17.60 22.92 -8.61
CA ALA A 19 -16.62 23.30 -7.61
C ALA A 19 -15.27 23.63 -8.30
N PRO A 20 -14.57 24.71 -7.90
CA PRO A 20 -13.34 25.14 -8.58
C PRO A 20 -12.28 24.05 -8.72
N ARG A 21 -12.14 23.19 -7.70
CA ARG A 21 -11.19 22.06 -7.73
C ARG A 21 -11.59 20.97 -8.73
N SER A 22 -12.89 20.70 -8.88
CA SER A 22 -13.41 19.71 -9.84
C SER A 22 -13.16 20.17 -11.27
N ILE A 23 -13.43 21.44 -11.57
CA ILE A 23 -13.15 22.04 -12.88
C ILE A 23 -11.65 21.97 -13.18
N GLN A 24 -10.81 22.40 -12.23
CA GLN A 24 -9.36 22.40 -12.41
C GLN A 24 -8.81 20.98 -12.66
N LEU A 25 -9.26 19.98 -11.91
CA LEU A 25 -8.86 18.59 -12.13
C LEU A 25 -9.27 18.09 -13.53
N ALA A 26 -10.50 18.38 -13.96
CA ALA A 26 -11.00 17.93 -15.26
C ALA A 26 -10.26 18.56 -16.46
N GLU A 27 -9.82 19.80 -16.30
CA GLU A 27 -9.09 20.53 -17.35
C GLU A 27 -7.60 20.13 -17.41
N SER A 28 -7.03 19.69 -16.29
CA SER A 28 -5.61 19.38 -16.14
C SER A 28 -5.23 17.99 -16.65
N ASP A 29 -4.08 17.88 -17.31
CA ASP A 29 -3.34 16.60 -17.36
C ASP A 29 -2.63 16.32 -16.02
N THR A 30 -2.01 15.14 -15.90
CA THR A 30 -1.21 14.74 -14.73
C THR A 30 -0.19 15.80 -14.30
N TYR A 31 0.50 16.46 -15.24
CA TYR A 31 1.57 17.42 -14.93
C TYR A 31 0.99 18.75 -14.43
N GLN A 32 -0.02 19.27 -15.13
CA GLN A 32 -0.73 20.48 -14.73
C GLN A 32 -1.40 20.30 -13.36
N TRP A 33 -2.00 19.13 -13.13
CA TRP A 33 -2.57 18.79 -11.84
C TRP A 33 -1.49 18.77 -10.75
N ALA A 34 -0.35 18.12 -11.00
CA ALA A 34 0.77 18.13 -10.07
C ALA A 34 1.26 19.55 -9.75
N ASP A 35 1.41 20.42 -10.75
CA ASP A 35 1.83 21.82 -10.56
C ASP A 35 0.83 22.60 -9.70
N HIS A 36 -0.48 22.47 -9.98
CA HIS A 36 -1.53 23.09 -9.18
C HIS A 36 -1.46 22.64 -7.72
N ARG A 37 -1.37 21.33 -7.48
CA ARG A 37 -1.28 20.77 -6.13
C ARG A 37 0.00 21.22 -5.42
N CYS A 38 1.14 21.17 -6.09
CA CYS A 38 2.45 21.53 -5.51
C CYS A 38 2.59 23.01 -5.18
N SER A 39 1.78 23.87 -5.81
CA SER A 39 1.73 25.30 -5.48
C SER A 39 1.01 25.60 -4.15
N GLU A 40 0.25 24.64 -3.60
CA GLU A 40 -0.49 24.84 -2.37
C GLU A 40 0.45 24.91 -1.14
N PRO A 41 0.26 25.86 -0.20
CA PRO A 41 1.09 25.97 1.00
C PRO A 41 1.18 24.68 1.81
N PHE A 42 0.10 23.90 1.84
CA PHE A 42 0.08 22.59 2.49
C PHE A 42 1.07 21.62 1.85
N MET A 43 1.04 21.47 0.51
CA MET A 43 1.94 20.56 -0.20
C MET A 43 3.39 21.01 -0.10
N ILE A 44 3.67 22.31 -0.17
CA ILE A 44 5.04 22.86 0.01
C ILE A 44 5.60 22.47 1.38
N GLY A 45 4.81 22.66 2.45
CA GLY A 45 5.21 22.28 3.81
C GLY A 45 5.38 20.78 3.97
N TRP A 46 4.50 19.99 3.36
CA TRP A 46 4.54 18.53 3.44
C TRP A 46 5.74 17.94 2.71
N MET A 47 6.04 18.40 1.49
CA MET A 47 7.23 18.01 0.73
C MET A 47 8.53 18.37 1.46
N LYS A 48 8.59 19.53 2.12
CA LYS A 48 9.74 19.89 2.96
C LYS A 48 9.94 18.86 4.08
N ALA A 49 8.87 18.47 4.78
CA ALA A 49 8.93 17.47 5.84
C ALA A 49 9.27 16.06 5.31
N TRP A 50 8.89 15.73 4.08
CA TRP A 50 9.33 14.49 3.42
C TRP A 50 10.83 14.49 3.14
N ASN A 51 11.38 15.56 2.54
CA ASN A 51 12.81 15.69 2.29
C ASN A 51 13.63 15.56 3.58
N GLU A 52 13.22 16.24 4.65
CA GLU A 52 13.88 16.15 5.97
C GLU A 52 13.89 14.73 6.55
N ARG A 53 12.90 13.88 6.22
CA ARG A 53 12.84 12.47 6.64
C ARG A 53 13.60 11.54 5.70
N TYR A 54 13.55 11.84 4.40
CA TYR A 54 14.27 11.10 3.37
C TYR A 54 15.77 11.11 3.63
N ASP A 55 16.31 12.29 3.96
CA ASP A 55 17.73 12.50 4.25
C ASP A 55 18.23 11.77 5.50
N GLN A 56 17.33 11.23 6.33
CA GLN A 56 17.72 10.46 7.50
C GLN A 56 18.14 9.04 7.10
N PRO A 57 19.23 8.50 7.68
CA PRO A 57 19.60 7.11 7.48
C PRO A 57 18.47 6.16 7.87
N TYR A 58 18.24 5.15 7.03
CA TYR A 58 17.23 4.13 7.29
C TYR A 58 17.60 3.27 8.51
N LYS A 59 16.62 3.01 9.36
CA LYS A 59 16.68 2.17 10.56
C LYS A 59 15.54 1.15 10.61
N GLY A 60 14.39 1.51 10.03
CA GLY A 60 13.15 0.73 10.10
C GLY A 60 12.23 1.19 11.25
N ILE A 61 11.04 0.60 11.28
CA ILE A 61 10.04 0.85 12.31
C ILE A 61 10.45 0.17 13.62
N THR A 62 10.27 0.87 14.75
CA THR A 62 10.59 0.35 16.09
C THR A 62 9.43 0.62 17.05
N ALA A 63 9.30 -0.17 18.12
CA ALA A 63 8.26 0.08 19.13
C ALA A 63 8.64 1.18 20.14
N ASP A 64 9.94 1.33 20.41
CA ASP A 64 10.47 2.18 21.49
C ASP A 64 11.73 2.96 21.08
N GLY A 65 12.03 3.03 19.79
CA GLY A 65 13.25 3.64 19.26
C GLY A 65 14.46 2.72 19.21
N ARG A 66 14.34 1.45 19.66
CA ARG A 66 15.42 0.45 19.61
C ARG A 66 15.18 -0.56 18.50
N VAL A 67 16.18 -0.73 17.64
CA VAL A 67 16.17 -1.74 16.58
C VAL A 67 16.39 -3.12 17.20
N ILE A 68 15.57 -4.09 16.82
CA ILE A 68 15.72 -5.49 17.23
C ILE A 68 16.62 -6.18 16.19
N PRO A 69 17.88 -6.51 16.54
CA PRO A 69 18.79 -7.13 15.57
C PRO A 69 18.32 -8.55 15.24
N ASN A 70 18.47 -8.94 13.96
CA ASN A 70 18.16 -10.28 13.47
C ASN A 70 16.72 -10.77 13.72
N LEU A 71 15.75 -9.85 13.87
CA LEU A 71 14.33 -10.21 14.01
C LEU A 71 13.85 -11.04 12.80
N PHE A 72 14.24 -10.61 11.60
CA PHE A 72 14.06 -11.35 10.35
C PHE A 72 15.44 -11.65 9.76
N ARG A 73 16.00 -12.81 10.10
CA ARG A 73 17.30 -13.24 9.58
C ARG A 73 17.23 -13.66 8.11
N LEU A 74 18.38 -13.65 7.45
CA LEU A 74 18.53 -14.26 6.14
C LEU A 74 18.37 -15.79 6.22
N ALA A 75 17.88 -16.37 5.13
CA ALA A 75 17.73 -17.79 4.95
C ALA A 75 19.09 -18.47 4.85
N ASP A 76 19.22 -19.61 5.53
CA ASP A 76 20.36 -20.49 5.32
C ASP A 76 20.25 -21.24 3.99
N LYS A 77 21.36 -21.80 3.51
CA LYS A 77 21.44 -22.51 2.21
C LYS A 77 20.43 -23.65 2.01
N HIS A 78 19.86 -24.17 3.09
CA HIS A 78 18.91 -25.30 3.06
C HIS A 78 17.46 -24.86 3.31
N GLU A 79 17.24 -23.57 3.56
CA GLU A 79 15.91 -23.03 3.80
C GLU A 79 15.34 -22.44 2.52
N ASN A 80 14.04 -22.66 2.35
CA ASN A 80 13.30 -22.10 1.24
C ASN A 80 12.08 -21.38 1.80
N PHE A 81 12.13 -20.04 1.77
CA PHE A 81 11.06 -19.16 2.24
C PHE A 81 10.04 -18.82 1.14
N GLY A 82 10.14 -19.41 -0.04
CA GLY A 82 9.08 -19.36 -1.05
C GLY A 82 9.07 -18.16 -1.99
N ALA A 83 10.20 -17.45 -2.18
CA ALA A 83 10.30 -16.45 -3.24
C ALA A 83 9.99 -17.06 -4.62
N PRO A 84 9.21 -16.36 -5.48
CA PRO A 84 8.74 -16.91 -6.74
C PRO A 84 9.81 -16.85 -7.84
N ILE A 85 10.40 -18.00 -8.17
CA ILE A 85 11.38 -18.14 -9.27
C ILE A 85 10.87 -17.57 -10.61
N PRO A 86 9.59 -17.78 -11.03
CA PRO A 86 9.09 -17.25 -12.30
C PRO A 86 9.14 -15.72 -12.42
N ALA A 87 9.19 -14.97 -11.30
CA ALA A 87 9.29 -13.52 -11.32
C ALA A 87 10.60 -13.03 -11.96
N VAL A 88 11.69 -13.80 -11.87
CA VAL A 88 12.98 -13.46 -12.47
C VAL A 88 12.87 -13.36 -13.99
N GLU A 89 12.26 -14.37 -14.62
CA GLU A 89 12.05 -14.41 -16.07
C GLU A 89 11.08 -13.31 -16.52
N ALA A 90 10.02 -13.06 -15.75
CA ALA A 90 9.06 -11.98 -16.04
C ALA A 90 9.72 -10.59 -15.98
N ALA A 91 10.57 -10.34 -14.99
CA ALA A 91 11.33 -9.10 -14.87
C ALA A 91 12.31 -8.92 -16.04
N GLN A 92 13.05 -9.98 -16.39
CA GLN A 92 13.95 -9.94 -17.53
C GLN A 92 13.20 -9.67 -18.85
N ASN A 93 12.01 -10.25 -19.01
CA ASN A 93 11.14 -9.96 -20.16
C ASN A 93 10.72 -8.48 -20.20
N ALA A 94 10.27 -7.91 -19.08
CA ALA A 94 9.93 -6.48 -18.99
C ALA A 94 11.10 -5.57 -19.39
N ILE A 95 12.31 -5.88 -18.94
CA ILE A 95 13.54 -5.14 -19.32
C ILE A 95 13.82 -5.27 -20.82
N ASN A 96 13.61 -6.46 -21.40
CA ASN A 96 13.90 -6.70 -22.81
C ASN A 96 12.92 -5.99 -23.76
N VAL A 97 11.64 -5.90 -23.40
CA VAL A 97 10.62 -5.22 -24.24
C VAL A 97 10.66 -3.71 -24.11
N ALA A 98 11.18 -3.17 -23.00
CA ALA A 98 11.38 -1.74 -22.84
C ALA A 98 12.32 -1.18 -23.92
N SER A 99 12.01 0.00 -24.43
CA SER A 99 12.94 0.81 -25.21
C SER A 99 14.15 1.24 -24.39
N GLU A 100 15.16 1.82 -25.04
CA GLU A 100 16.34 2.35 -24.33
C GLU A 100 15.96 3.43 -23.30
N GLU A 101 15.10 4.37 -23.69
CA GLU A 101 14.61 5.43 -22.80
C GLU A 101 13.77 4.88 -21.64
N GLU A 102 12.89 3.91 -21.90
CA GLU A 102 12.11 3.26 -20.84
C GLU A 102 13.04 2.50 -19.86
N ARG A 103 14.06 1.79 -20.36
CA ARG A 103 15.03 1.09 -19.50
C ARG A 103 15.80 2.04 -18.57
N GLU A 104 16.23 3.20 -19.07
CA GLU A 104 16.92 4.21 -18.25
C GLU A 104 16.05 4.71 -17.09
N LYS A 105 14.74 4.84 -17.31
CA LYS A 105 13.79 5.24 -16.28
C LYS A 105 13.44 4.09 -15.33
N LEU A 106 13.26 2.88 -15.88
CA LEU A 106 12.80 1.67 -15.18
C LEU A 106 13.82 1.14 -14.16
N LEU A 107 15.12 1.20 -14.48
CA LEU A 107 16.14 0.48 -13.72
C LEU A 107 16.87 1.35 -12.70
N ARG A 108 17.07 0.83 -11.49
CA ARG A 108 17.87 1.44 -10.42
C ARG A 108 18.78 0.40 -9.75
N PRO A 109 19.91 0.81 -9.15
CA PRO A 109 20.70 -0.07 -8.27
C PRO A 109 19.87 -0.64 -7.13
N VAL A 110 20.23 -1.82 -6.61
CA VAL A 110 19.43 -2.47 -5.55
C VAL A 110 19.45 -1.68 -4.23
N ASP A 111 20.51 -0.92 -3.98
CA ASP A 111 20.73 -0.07 -2.81
C ASP A 111 20.27 1.38 -3.03
N ALA A 112 19.55 1.65 -4.12
CA ALA A 112 19.03 2.97 -4.43
C ALA A 112 18.03 3.44 -3.36
N PRO A 113 18.16 4.67 -2.85
CA PRO A 113 17.29 5.19 -1.79
C PRO A 113 15.82 5.36 -2.23
N GLU A 114 15.54 5.30 -3.54
CA GLU A 114 14.22 5.40 -4.14
C GLU A 114 13.22 4.33 -3.68
N TRP A 115 13.67 3.23 -3.07
CA TRP A 115 12.79 2.30 -2.33
C TRP A 115 11.87 3.02 -1.32
N ARG A 116 12.36 4.12 -0.73
CA ARG A 116 11.65 4.94 0.27
C ARG A 116 10.91 6.13 -0.35
N PHE A 117 11.04 6.33 -1.64
CA PHE A 117 10.61 7.55 -2.33
C PHE A 117 9.23 7.43 -2.96
N TRP A 118 8.26 6.91 -2.22
CA TRP A 118 6.90 6.66 -2.73
C TRP A 118 5.87 7.57 -2.05
N MET A 119 4.72 7.75 -2.69
CA MET A 119 3.53 8.38 -2.12
C MET A 119 2.27 7.78 -2.75
N ASN A 120 1.16 7.84 -2.04
CA ASN A 120 -0.13 7.32 -2.46
C ASN A 120 -1.25 8.35 -2.76
N PRO A 121 -1.03 9.68 -2.79
CA PRO A 121 -1.93 10.62 -3.47
C PRO A 121 -1.67 10.69 -4.99
N GLU A 122 -2.68 10.97 -5.82
CA GLU A 122 -2.47 11.30 -7.25
C GLU A 122 -1.93 12.74 -7.38
N ILE A 123 -0.63 12.87 -7.16
CA ILE A 123 0.14 14.09 -7.40
C ILE A 123 1.48 13.64 -7.97
N TYR A 124 1.72 13.92 -9.26
CA TYR A 124 2.90 13.39 -9.95
C TYR A 124 4.18 14.18 -9.63
N VAL A 125 4.61 14.11 -8.37
CA VAL A 125 5.80 14.79 -7.83
C VAL A 125 7.05 13.93 -7.98
N PHE A 126 6.95 12.65 -7.61
CA PHE A 126 8.05 11.70 -7.61
C PHE A 126 8.03 10.89 -8.90
N LYS A 127 9.00 11.19 -9.77
CA LYS A 127 9.05 10.73 -11.17
C LYS A 127 10.15 9.69 -11.42
N HIS A 128 10.47 8.88 -10.42
CA HIS A 128 11.40 7.75 -10.61
C HIS A 128 10.62 6.53 -11.10
N GLY A 129 11.27 5.72 -11.94
CA GLY A 129 10.59 4.66 -12.67
C GLY A 129 9.93 5.14 -13.96
N VAL A 130 9.25 4.21 -14.62
CA VAL A 130 8.38 4.49 -15.76
C VAL A 130 6.97 4.76 -15.28
N ARG A 131 6.31 5.79 -15.81
CA ARG A 131 4.89 6.00 -15.59
C ARG A 131 4.10 5.17 -16.60
N LEU A 132 3.19 4.31 -16.14
CA LEU A 132 2.53 3.32 -16.99
C LEU A 132 1.69 3.97 -18.10
N GLU A 133 1.05 5.12 -17.85
CA GLU A 133 0.26 5.83 -18.87
C GLU A 133 1.11 6.41 -20.02
N GLU A 134 2.42 6.57 -19.79
CA GLU A 134 3.38 7.10 -20.76
C GLU A 134 4.23 5.99 -21.41
N ALA A 135 4.17 4.77 -20.87
CA ALA A 135 4.91 3.62 -21.34
C ALA A 135 4.25 2.95 -22.55
N SER A 136 5.04 2.18 -23.30
CA SER A 136 4.52 1.31 -24.35
C SER A 136 3.57 0.25 -23.79
N LYS A 137 2.55 -0.11 -24.58
CA LYS A 137 1.58 -1.16 -24.20
C LYS A 137 2.27 -2.51 -23.91
N ASP A 138 3.34 -2.81 -24.64
CA ASP A 138 4.11 -4.04 -24.46
C ASP A 138 4.84 -4.05 -23.12
N LEU A 139 5.43 -2.91 -22.70
CA LEU A 139 6.04 -2.78 -21.38
C LEU A 139 4.99 -2.88 -20.27
N VAL A 140 3.86 -2.17 -20.37
CA VAL A 140 2.79 -2.24 -19.38
C VAL A 140 2.30 -3.69 -19.21
N ALA A 141 2.06 -4.41 -20.31
CA ALA A 141 1.66 -5.81 -20.27
C ALA A 141 2.73 -6.69 -19.58
N ALA A 142 4.02 -6.49 -19.88
CA ALA A 142 5.10 -7.23 -19.23
C ALA A 142 5.23 -6.93 -17.73
N LEU A 143 4.97 -5.70 -17.29
CA LEU A 143 4.98 -5.32 -15.87
C LEU A 143 3.80 -5.93 -15.11
N HIS A 144 2.61 -6.03 -15.72
CA HIS A 144 1.50 -6.80 -15.15
C HIS A 144 1.87 -8.28 -14.98
N VAL A 145 2.53 -8.90 -15.96
CA VAL A 145 3.02 -10.29 -15.83
C VAL A 145 4.04 -10.42 -14.70
N LEU A 146 4.93 -9.43 -14.52
CA LEU A 146 5.84 -9.40 -13.38
C LEU A 146 5.08 -9.35 -12.04
N MET A 147 4.04 -8.52 -11.91
CA MET A 147 3.21 -8.48 -10.71
C MET A 147 2.50 -9.83 -10.48
N GLN A 148 1.90 -10.42 -11.52
CA GLN A 148 1.20 -11.71 -11.46
C GLN A 148 2.10 -12.87 -11.04
N THR A 149 3.35 -12.87 -11.52
CA THR A 149 4.32 -13.93 -11.21
C THR A 149 4.99 -13.73 -9.84
N SER A 150 5.01 -12.50 -9.33
CA SER A 150 5.59 -12.15 -8.03
C SER A 150 4.60 -12.33 -6.87
N LEU A 151 3.33 -11.99 -7.07
CA LEU A 151 2.30 -12.00 -6.03
C LEU A 151 1.48 -13.31 -6.08
N SER A 152 0.69 -13.56 -5.05
CA SER A 152 -0.41 -14.52 -5.17
C SER A 152 -1.45 -14.03 -6.17
N ALA A 153 -2.32 -14.94 -6.64
CA ALA A 153 -3.45 -14.55 -7.49
C ALA A 153 -4.34 -13.49 -6.81
N GLU A 154 -4.70 -13.70 -5.53
CA GLU A 154 -5.49 -12.74 -4.75
C GLU A 154 -4.77 -11.39 -4.56
N GLY A 155 -3.46 -11.42 -4.38
CA GLY A 155 -2.61 -10.23 -4.27
C GLY A 155 -2.60 -9.40 -5.53
N TYR A 156 -2.40 -10.05 -6.66
CA TYR A 156 -2.45 -9.40 -7.97
C TYR A 156 -3.84 -8.84 -8.25
N GLU A 157 -4.91 -9.61 -8.06
CA GLU A 157 -6.28 -9.14 -8.29
C GLU A 157 -6.64 -7.96 -7.37
N LYS A 158 -6.17 -7.96 -6.12
CA LYS A 158 -6.33 -6.83 -5.20
C LYS A 158 -5.58 -5.58 -5.69
N ALA A 159 -4.32 -5.73 -6.11
CA ALA A 159 -3.51 -4.62 -6.63
C ALA A 159 -4.09 -4.05 -7.94
N HIS A 160 -4.44 -4.91 -8.90
CA HIS A 160 -5.08 -4.51 -10.15
C HIS A 160 -6.47 -3.92 -9.91
N GLY A 161 -7.20 -4.44 -8.93
CA GLY A 161 -8.45 -3.88 -8.46
C GLY A 161 -8.30 -2.43 -7.99
N CYS A 162 -7.24 -2.11 -7.23
CA CYS A 162 -6.95 -0.71 -6.83
C CYS A 162 -6.74 0.18 -8.07
N MET A 163 -6.03 -0.32 -9.09
CA MET A 163 -5.82 0.39 -10.36
C MET A 163 -7.15 0.64 -11.10
N LYS A 164 -8.04 -0.36 -11.16
CA LYS A 164 -9.38 -0.22 -11.75
C LYS A 164 -10.28 0.74 -10.98
N VAL A 165 -10.23 0.71 -9.64
CA VAL A 165 -10.95 1.68 -8.79
C VAL A 165 -10.45 3.09 -9.06
N ASN A 166 -9.14 3.29 -9.25
CA ASN A 166 -8.59 4.60 -9.58
C ASN A 166 -9.11 5.15 -10.92
N GLN A 167 -9.20 4.28 -11.95
CA GLN A 167 -9.86 4.62 -13.21
C GLN A 167 -11.31 5.04 -13.00
N PHE A 168 -12.07 4.24 -12.25
CA PHE A 168 -13.46 4.52 -11.96
C PHE A 168 -13.63 5.83 -11.19
N LEU A 169 -12.79 6.10 -10.18
CA LEU A 169 -12.78 7.38 -9.48
C LEU A 169 -12.55 8.53 -10.46
N GLY A 170 -11.56 8.41 -11.34
CA GLY A 170 -11.28 9.38 -12.39
C GLY A 170 -12.51 9.68 -13.26
N GLU A 171 -13.29 8.67 -13.63
CA GLU A 171 -14.55 8.86 -14.37
C GLU A 171 -15.61 9.58 -13.53
N VAL A 172 -15.75 9.19 -12.26
CA VAL A 172 -16.71 9.77 -11.31
C VAL A 172 -16.47 11.26 -11.06
N VAL A 173 -15.21 11.67 -10.94
CA VAL A 173 -14.83 13.08 -10.70
C VAL A 173 -14.44 13.84 -11.96
N ASN A 174 -14.64 13.23 -13.15
CA ASN A 174 -14.24 13.79 -14.46
C ASN A 174 -12.74 14.16 -14.54
N GLY A 175 -11.87 13.40 -13.86
CA GLY A 175 -10.44 13.63 -13.72
C GLY A 175 -9.55 12.57 -14.39
N THR A 176 -10.05 11.85 -15.40
CA THR A 176 -9.35 10.70 -16.02
C THR A 176 -7.98 11.02 -16.63
N LYS A 177 -7.71 12.29 -16.94
CA LYS A 177 -6.40 12.74 -17.43
C LYS A 177 -5.28 12.71 -16.37
N ALA A 178 -5.65 12.58 -15.10
CA ALA A 178 -4.71 12.45 -13.98
C ALA A 178 -4.96 11.16 -13.17
N LEU A 179 -6.22 10.76 -13.01
CA LEU A 179 -6.64 9.57 -12.27
C LEU A 179 -7.10 8.49 -13.26
N ASN A 180 -6.23 7.53 -13.59
CA ASN A 180 -6.59 6.44 -14.50
C ASN A 180 -5.93 5.11 -14.12
N GLU A 181 -6.30 4.04 -14.82
CA GLU A 181 -5.79 2.69 -14.53
C GLU A 181 -4.26 2.59 -14.61
N ASN A 182 -3.62 3.46 -15.39
CA ASN A 182 -2.18 3.47 -15.63
C ASN A 182 -1.46 4.68 -14.98
N SER A 183 -2.10 5.41 -14.05
CA SER A 183 -1.50 6.58 -13.38
C SER A 183 -0.50 6.20 -12.28
N TYR A 184 0.31 5.17 -12.50
CA TYR A 184 1.25 4.57 -11.55
C TYR A 184 2.68 4.61 -12.09
N ASN A 185 3.65 4.64 -11.19
CA ASN A 185 5.06 4.52 -11.51
C ASN A 185 5.58 3.13 -11.15
N PHE A 186 6.47 2.60 -11.99
CA PHE A 186 7.06 1.28 -11.79
C PHE A 186 8.59 1.34 -11.91
N VAL A 187 9.28 0.68 -10.98
CA VAL A 187 10.75 0.66 -10.90
C VAL A 187 11.21 -0.78 -10.67
N ILE A 188 12.30 -1.18 -11.31
CA ILE A 188 13.03 -2.42 -11.02
C ILE A 188 14.37 -2.05 -10.40
N PHE A 189 14.70 -2.68 -9.27
CA PHE A 189 15.90 -2.46 -8.49
C PHE A 189 16.82 -3.68 -8.57
N GLY A 190 18.09 -3.45 -8.87
CA GLY A 190 19.07 -4.51 -9.07
C GLY A 190 18.91 -5.25 -10.40
N ILE A 191 19.60 -6.38 -10.53
CA ILE A 191 19.53 -7.26 -11.70
C ILE A 191 18.68 -8.48 -11.30
N PRO A 192 17.59 -8.79 -12.01
CA PRO A 192 16.77 -9.97 -11.69
C PRO A 192 17.61 -11.24 -11.59
N SER A 193 17.52 -11.92 -10.44
CA SER A 193 18.38 -13.05 -10.11
C SER A 193 17.65 -14.06 -9.21
N PRO A 194 17.89 -15.37 -9.35
CA PRO A 194 17.40 -16.35 -8.39
C PRO A 194 18.17 -16.33 -7.06
N GLU A 195 19.35 -15.71 -7.00
CA GLU A 195 20.23 -15.73 -5.82
C GLU A 195 20.55 -14.34 -5.27
N GLU A 196 20.87 -13.38 -6.15
CA GLU A 196 21.30 -12.03 -5.79
C GLU A 196 20.10 -11.13 -5.44
N PRO A 197 20.30 -10.07 -4.62
CA PRO A 197 19.21 -9.20 -4.22
C PRO A 197 18.70 -8.37 -5.41
N TRP A 198 17.39 -8.35 -5.58
CA TRP A 198 16.70 -7.52 -6.57
C TRP A 198 15.24 -7.32 -6.15
N GLY A 199 14.51 -6.48 -6.88
CA GLY A 199 13.09 -6.35 -6.65
C GLY A 199 12.45 -5.31 -7.55
N TRP A 200 11.23 -4.93 -7.20
CA TRP A 200 10.49 -3.91 -7.91
C TRP A 200 9.56 -3.13 -6.97
N GLN A 201 9.21 -1.93 -7.40
CA GLN A 201 8.24 -1.07 -6.72
C GLN A 201 7.19 -0.63 -7.74
N ILE A 202 5.92 -0.68 -7.34
CA ILE A 202 4.84 0.08 -7.98
C ILE A 202 4.26 1.05 -6.95
N PHE A 203 4.02 2.30 -7.35
CA PHE A 203 3.34 3.26 -6.49
C PHE A 203 2.51 4.27 -7.29
N GLY A 204 1.47 4.78 -6.66
CA GLY A 204 0.53 5.76 -7.22
C GLY A 204 -0.69 5.88 -6.32
N HIS A 205 -1.78 6.46 -6.83
CA HIS A 205 -2.96 6.73 -6.01
C HIS A 205 -3.49 5.47 -5.33
N HIS A 206 -3.52 5.48 -4.00
CA HIS A 206 -3.94 4.37 -3.14
C HIS A 206 -3.23 3.02 -3.36
N LEU A 207 -2.06 2.99 -3.99
CA LEU A 207 -1.27 1.76 -4.18
C LEU A 207 0.21 2.04 -3.97
N CYS A 208 0.85 1.22 -3.14
CA CYS A 208 2.30 1.10 -3.05
C CYS A 208 2.63 -0.36 -2.73
N ILE A 209 3.48 -0.99 -3.54
CA ILE A 209 4.00 -2.32 -3.26
C ILE A 209 5.49 -2.30 -3.55
N ASN A 210 6.29 -2.52 -2.51
CA ASN A 210 7.72 -2.78 -2.64
C ASN A 210 7.96 -4.27 -2.49
N CYS A 211 8.35 -4.93 -3.57
CA CYS A 211 8.66 -6.35 -3.59
C CYS A 211 10.17 -6.54 -3.68
N PHE A 212 10.79 -7.04 -2.62
CA PHE A 212 12.22 -7.34 -2.56
C PHE A 212 12.44 -8.85 -2.44
N MET A 213 13.41 -9.37 -3.18
CA MET A 213 13.78 -10.78 -3.19
C MET A 213 15.28 -10.94 -3.03
N ILE A 214 15.68 -11.95 -2.26
CA ILE A 214 17.07 -12.40 -2.12
C ILE A 214 17.07 -13.92 -1.91
N GLY A 215 17.68 -14.66 -2.83
CA GLY A 215 17.62 -16.12 -2.83
C GLY A 215 16.18 -16.63 -2.77
N THR A 216 15.87 -17.38 -1.72
CA THR A 216 14.53 -17.96 -1.51
C THR A 216 13.59 -17.08 -0.68
N GLN A 217 14.02 -15.89 -0.26
CA GLN A 217 13.25 -14.98 0.58
C GLN A 217 12.62 -13.85 -0.21
N MET A 218 11.38 -13.52 0.15
CA MET A 218 10.63 -12.40 -0.38
C MET A 218 10.17 -11.53 0.79
N VAL A 219 10.38 -10.22 0.67
CA VAL A 219 9.89 -9.22 1.60
C VAL A 219 9.05 -8.24 0.79
N VAL A 220 7.78 -8.08 1.18
CA VAL A 220 6.90 -7.09 0.56
C VAL A 220 6.60 -6.01 1.59
N SER A 221 7.40 -4.95 1.58
CA SER A 221 7.27 -3.82 2.51
C SER A 221 8.14 -2.63 2.06
N PRO A 222 7.65 -1.38 2.18
CA PRO A 222 6.31 -1.02 2.61
C PRO A 222 5.25 -1.40 1.57
N VAL A 223 4.04 -1.65 2.05
CA VAL A 223 2.85 -1.95 1.25
C VAL A 223 1.69 -1.08 1.70
N PHE A 224 1.00 -0.48 0.74
CA PHE A 224 -0.24 0.26 0.93
C PHE A 224 -1.20 -0.16 -0.19
N MET A 225 -2.41 -0.55 0.17
CA MET A 225 -3.49 -0.77 -0.78
C MET A 225 -4.74 -0.14 -0.19
N GLY A 226 -5.35 0.78 -0.91
CA GLY A 226 -6.58 1.46 -0.54
C GLY A 226 -7.51 1.58 -1.74
N ALA A 227 -8.76 1.99 -1.48
CA ALA A 227 -9.74 2.20 -2.52
C ALA A 227 -10.67 3.36 -2.12
N GLU A 228 -10.88 4.27 -3.05
CA GLU A 228 -11.77 5.41 -2.90
C GLU A 228 -12.52 5.64 -4.23
N PRO A 229 -13.81 5.31 -4.33
CA PRO A 229 -14.60 4.49 -3.39
C PRO A 229 -14.10 3.03 -3.33
N ASN A 230 -14.60 2.23 -2.38
CA ASN A 230 -14.26 0.81 -2.28
C ASN A 230 -15.09 -0.11 -3.20
N ILE A 231 -16.07 0.44 -3.94
CA ILE A 231 -16.95 -0.28 -4.87
C ILE A 231 -17.08 0.47 -6.21
N ILE A 232 -17.07 -0.29 -7.31
CA ILE A 232 -17.44 0.21 -8.65
C ILE A 232 -18.93 -0.09 -8.87
N ASP A 233 -19.76 0.96 -8.93
CA ASP A 233 -21.24 0.84 -9.06
C ASP A 233 -21.75 1.03 -10.50
N ALA A 234 -20.85 1.21 -11.48
CA ALA A 234 -21.21 1.39 -12.89
C ALA A 234 -20.05 1.04 -13.84
N GLY A 235 -20.39 0.75 -15.10
CA GLY A 235 -19.41 0.55 -16.17
C GLY A 235 -18.90 -0.90 -16.27
N PRO A 236 -17.84 -1.15 -17.05
CA PRO A 236 -17.37 -2.50 -17.37
C PRO A 236 -16.92 -3.35 -16.17
N ASN A 237 -16.55 -2.70 -15.06
CA ASN A 237 -16.09 -3.36 -13.84
C ASN A 237 -17.12 -3.25 -12.69
N GLU A 238 -18.39 -3.00 -13.00
CA GLU A 238 -19.47 -2.94 -12.00
C GLU A 238 -19.49 -4.18 -11.11
N GLY A 239 -19.59 -3.97 -9.79
CA GLY A 239 -19.59 -5.02 -8.78
C GLY A 239 -18.21 -5.38 -8.23
N LEU A 240 -17.12 -4.81 -8.77
CA LEU A 240 -15.81 -4.91 -8.14
C LEU A 240 -15.83 -4.14 -6.81
N GLU A 241 -15.60 -4.86 -5.71
CA GLU A 241 -15.54 -4.32 -4.36
C GLU A 241 -14.26 -4.81 -3.66
N LEU A 242 -13.54 -3.91 -2.99
CA LEU A 242 -12.26 -4.21 -2.35
C LEU A 242 -12.36 -4.17 -0.83
N PHE A 243 -11.49 -4.94 -0.18
CA PHE A 243 -11.29 -4.96 1.29
C PHE A 243 -12.48 -5.46 2.13
N VAL A 244 -13.53 -6.00 1.51
CA VAL A 244 -14.74 -6.50 2.18
C VAL A 244 -14.42 -7.49 3.30
N ASP A 245 -13.63 -8.54 3.01
CA ASP A 245 -13.30 -9.56 4.00
C ASP A 245 -12.46 -8.99 5.16
N GLN A 246 -11.55 -8.05 4.88
CA GLN A 246 -10.73 -7.40 5.90
C GLN A 246 -11.60 -6.53 6.82
N GLU A 247 -12.48 -5.73 6.25
CA GLU A 247 -13.42 -4.89 7.00
C GLU A 247 -14.38 -5.73 7.85
N GLN A 248 -15.05 -6.71 7.26
CA GLN A 248 -16.02 -7.57 7.95
C GLN A 248 -15.36 -8.38 9.07
N THR A 249 -14.15 -8.91 8.84
CA THR A 249 -13.42 -9.65 9.88
C THR A 249 -13.04 -8.73 11.04
N ALA A 250 -12.55 -7.51 10.75
CA ALA A 250 -12.14 -6.55 11.79
C ALA A 250 -13.33 -6.05 12.59
N LEU A 251 -14.44 -5.74 11.92
CA LEU A 251 -15.68 -5.31 12.57
C LEU A 251 -16.26 -6.43 13.43
N SER A 252 -16.31 -7.66 12.91
CA SER A 252 -16.79 -8.83 13.64
C SER A 252 -15.94 -9.11 14.88
N LEU A 253 -14.61 -8.99 14.77
CA LEU A 253 -13.72 -9.10 15.93
C LEU A 253 -14.05 -8.02 16.98
N MET A 254 -14.16 -6.75 16.59
CA MET A 254 -14.51 -5.68 17.52
C MET A 254 -15.87 -5.86 18.20
N GLN A 255 -16.85 -6.41 17.48
CA GLN A 255 -18.19 -6.69 17.99
C GLN A 255 -18.24 -7.95 18.88
N SER A 256 -17.22 -8.80 18.83
CA SER A 256 -17.14 -10.03 19.64
C SER A 256 -16.61 -9.79 21.06
N PHE A 257 -16.00 -8.63 21.34
CA PHE A 257 -15.46 -8.32 22.66
C PHE A 257 -16.56 -7.95 23.65
N ASP A 258 -16.37 -8.34 24.91
CA ASP A 258 -17.14 -7.78 26.02
C ASP A 258 -16.90 -6.27 26.11
N PRO A 259 -17.87 -5.46 26.60
CA PRO A 259 -17.76 -4.00 26.62
C PRO A 259 -16.50 -3.44 27.29
N GLU A 260 -15.99 -4.10 28.34
CA GLU A 260 -14.76 -3.68 29.01
C GLU A 260 -13.52 -3.90 28.12
N VAL A 261 -13.40 -5.06 27.46
CA VAL A 261 -12.28 -5.33 26.53
C VAL A 261 -12.40 -4.44 25.29
N GLN A 262 -13.61 -4.24 24.77
CA GLN A 262 -13.86 -3.36 23.64
C GLN A 262 -13.36 -1.93 23.91
N LYS A 263 -13.55 -1.42 25.13
CA LYS A 263 -13.07 -0.11 25.56
C LYS A 263 -11.54 -0.04 25.63
N ASP A 264 -10.89 -1.11 26.07
CA ASP A 264 -9.42 -1.16 26.16
C ASP A 264 -8.75 -1.33 24.79
N VAL A 265 -9.41 -2.04 23.87
CA VAL A 265 -8.98 -2.12 22.47
C VAL A 265 -9.22 -0.78 21.78
N GLN A 266 -10.38 -0.13 21.96
CA GLN A 266 -10.67 1.18 21.37
C GLN A 266 -9.85 2.31 22.02
N ILE A 267 -8.61 2.50 21.58
CA ILE A 267 -7.68 3.47 22.18
C ILE A 267 -8.06 4.94 21.99
N TYR A 268 -8.97 5.25 21.04
CA TYR A 268 -9.55 6.59 20.87
C TYR A 268 -11.03 6.51 20.50
N LYS A 269 -11.85 7.39 21.08
CA LYS A 269 -13.30 7.46 20.79
C LYS A 269 -13.62 8.15 19.47
N LYS A 270 -12.85 9.18 19.12
CA LYS A 270 -13.00 9.96 17.89
C LYS A 270 -11.91 9.60 16.90
N LEU A 271 -12.13 9.83 15.61
CA LEU A 271 -11.12 9.66 14.56
C LEU A 271 -10.04 10.76 14.57
N SER A 272 -10.34 11.92 15.17
CA SER A 272 -9.43 13.03 15.41
C SER A 272 -9.91 13.86 16.60
N GLY A 273 -8.99 14.58 17.26
CA GLY A 273 -9.31 15.45 18.38
C GLY A 273 -8.06 15.98 19.07
N ASP A 274 -8.24 17.01 19.91
CA ASP A 274 -7.15 17.65 20.66
C ASP A 274 -6.50 16.73 21.69
N GLU A 275 -7.17 15.63 22.06
CA GLU A 275 -6.64 14.61 22.98
C GLU A 275 -5.51 13.77 22.36
N TYR A 276 -5.28 13.88 21.06
CA TYR A 276 -4.31 13.08 20.34
C TYR A 276 -2.87 13.57 20.63
N PRO A 277 -1.94 12.67 20.99
CA PRO A 277 -0.55 13.07 21.15
C PRO A 277 0.05 13.54 19.82
N ALA A 278 1.08 14.39 19.90
CA ALA A 278 1.76 14.93 18.72
C ALA A 278 2.21 13.80 17.77
N GLY A 279 1.82 13.94 16.49
CA GLY A 279 2.13 12.95 15.45
C GLY A 279 1.24 11.70 15.44
N ARG A 280 0.16 11.64 16.23
CA ARG A 280 -0.87 10.59 16.12
C ARG A 280 -1.83 10.81 14.96
N TRP A 281 -2.15 12.07 14.68
CA TRP A 281 -3.03 12.45 13.58
C TRP A 281 -2.31 13.40 12.62
N HIS A 282 -2.42 13.14 11.33
CA HIS A 282 -1.99 14.01 10.25
C HIS A 282 -3.17 14.29 9.30
N ARG A 283 -3.22 15.46 8.67
CA ARG A 283 -4.34 15.82 7.78
C ARG A 283 -4.45 14.88 6.57
N ALA A 284 -3.33 14.42 6.02
CA ALA A 284 -3.32 13.52 4.87
C ALA A 284 -3.33 12.05 5.28
N ASP A 285 -2.50 11.68 6.26
CA ASP A 285 -2.28 10.28 6.68
C ASP A 285 -3.35 9.82 7.70
N GLN A 286 -4.16 10.75 8.21
CA GLN A 286 -5.10 10.53 9.30
C GLN A 286 -4.40 9.88 10.50
N ARG A 287 -4.80 8.66 10.89
CA ARG A 287 -4.19 7.90 12.00
C ARG A 287 -3.13 6.88 11.54
N HIS A 288 -2.82 6.84 10.24
CA HIS A 288 -1.79 5.97 9.70
C HIS A 288 -0.41 6.41 10.21
N LEU A 289 0.40 5.44 10.69
CA LEU A 289 1.69 5.73 11.34
C LEU A 289 2.90 5.39 10.45
N GLY A 290 2.71 4.68 9.35
CA GLY A 290 3.75 4.21 8.44
C GLY A 290 3.61 4.75 7.02
N ASP A 291 3.08 5.97 6.87
CA ASP A 291 2.88 6.61 5.57
C ASP A 291 4.20 7.01 4.90
N ALA A 292 4.12 7.58 3.70
CA ALA A 292 5.24 8.04 2.89
C ALA A 292 6.33 8.73 3.75
N PHE A 293 7.58 8.28 3.60
CA PHE A 293 8.78 8.77 4.30
C PHE A 293 8.82 8.56 5.82
N GLN A 294 7.87 7.84 6.41
CA GLN A 294 7.87 7.50 7.84
C GLN A 294 8.59 6.18 8.13
N ASP A 295 9.57 5.79 7.31
CA ASP A 295 10.23 4.48 7.37
C ASP A 295 11.00 4.21 8.68
N ASN A 296 11.23 5.26 9.47
CA ASN A 296 11.93 5.24 10.77
C ASN A 296 10.99 5.53 11.95
N ARG A 297 9.67 5.39 11.79
CA ARG A 297 8.70 5.74 12.84
C ARG A 297 8.86 4.87 14.08
N ILE A 298 8.67 5.49 15.24
CA ILE A 298 8.41 4.77 16.50
C ILE A 298 6.89 4.53 16.59
N VAL A 299 6.48 3.26 16.59
CA VAL A 299 5.10 2.80 16.67
C VAL A 299 4.93 1.95 17.93
N PRO A 300 4.56 2.57 19.07
CA PRO A 300 4.38 1.84 20.32
C PRO A 300 3.28 0.78 20.22
N TYR A 301 3.43 -0.30 20.98
CA TYR A 301 2.34 -1.24 21.20
C TYR A 301 1.21 -0.58 22.00
N GLU A 302 -0.02 -0.75 21.54
CA GLU A 302 -1.21 -0.11 22.10
C GLU A 302 -2.38 -1.11 22.16
N GLY A 303 -3.38 -0.79 22.99
CA GLY A 303 -4.56 -1.64 23.19
C GLY A 303 -4.28 -2.83 24.09
N VAL A 304 -4.69 -4.02 23.66
CA VAL A 304 -4.68 -5.24 24.49
C VAL A 304 -3.82 -6.33 23.83
N ARG A 305 -3.09 -7.09 24.66
CA ARG A 305 -2.33 -8.25 24.19
C ARG A 305 -3.26 -9.32 23.65
N VAL A 306 -2.99 -9.77 22.43
CA VAL A 306 -3.86 -10.75 21.75
C VAL A 306 -3.95 -12.07 22.51
N THR A 307 -2.91 -12.46 23.26
CA THR A 307 -2.93 -13.68 24.07
C THR A 307 -3.94 -13.67 25.23
N THR A 308 -4.51 -12.51 25.58
CA THR A 308 -5.56 -12.42 26.60
C THR A 308 -6.97 -12.59 26.02
N PHE A 309 -7.10 -12.62 24.70
CA PHE A 309 -8.38 -12.87 24.02
C PHE A 309 -8.76 -14.35 24.06
N SER A 310 -10.03 -14.65 23.83
CA SER A 310 -10.48 -16.03 23.63
C SER A 310 -9.82 -16.66 22.41
N GLU A 311 -9.82 -17.99 22.32
CA GLU A 311 -9.23 -18.70 21.17
C GLU A 311 -9.86 -18.26 19.84
N SER A 312 -11.18 -18.12 19.78
CA SER A 312 -11.89 -17.66 18.58
C SER A 312 -11.56 -16.21 18.19
N GLN A 313 -11.34 -15.33 19.16
CA GLN A 313 -10.88 -13.96 18.90
C GLN A 313 -9.44 -13.94 18.39
N GLN A 314 -8.57 -14.78 18.95
CA GLN A 314 -7.20 -14.92 18.45
C GLN A 314 -7.19 -15.47 17.02
N ASP A 315 -8.07 -16.41 16.69
CA ASP A 315 -8.22 -16.91 15.31
C ASP A 315 -8.69 -15.82 14.34
N ALA A 316 -9.60 -14.94 14.77
CA ALA A 316 -9.99 -13.77 13.99
C ALA A 316 -8.80 -12.80 13.76
N VAL A 317 -7.95 -12.58 14.76
CA VAL A 317 -6.71 -11.79 14.58
C VAL A 317 -5.76 -12.47 13.60
N ARG A 318 -5.58 -13.80 13.68
CA ARG A 318 -4.78 -14.55 12.70
C ARG A 318 -5.33 -14.39 11.30
N LYS A 319 -6.65 -14.44 11.14
CA LYS A 319 -7.30 -14.23 9.83
C LYS A 319 -7.06 -12.81 9.31
N LEU A 320 -7.12 -11.78 10.16
CA LEU A 320 -6.78 -10.41 9.76
C LEU A 320 -5.33 -10.27 9.29
N VAL A 321 -4.40 -10.90 10.01
CA VAL A 321 -2.98 -10.94 9.62
C VAL A 321 -2.82 -11.63 8.25
N GLU A 322 -3.45 -12.78 8.06
CA GLU A 322 -3.43 -13.51 6.78
C GLU A 322 -4.00 -12.66 5.64
N LEU A 323 -5.17 -12.05 5.81
CA LEU A 323 -5.79 -11.17 4.80
C LEU A 323 -4.95 -9.94 4.48
N SER A 324 -4.12 -9.48 5.43
CA SER A 324 -3.19 -8.36 5.26
C SER A 324 -1.87 -8.77 4.60
N LEU A 325 -1.61 -10.07 4.47
CA LEU A 325 -0.42 -10.66 3.85
C LEU A 325 -0.75 -11.52 2.62
N ASN A 326 -2.03 -11.64 2.27
CA ASN A 326 -2.49 -12.59 1.25
C ASN A 326 -1.97 -12.25 -0.16
N TYR A 327 -1.26 -11.14 -0.33
CA TYR A 327 -0.49 -10.85 -1.54
C TYR A 327 0.76 -11.71 -1.71
N LEU A 328 1.24 -12.37 -0.65
CA LEU A 328 2.37 -13.27 -0.70
C LEU A 328 1.97 -14.61 -1.36
N PRO A 329 2.81 -15.18 -2.25
CA PRO A 329 2.63 -16.55 -2.72
C PRO A 329 2.55 -17.54 -1.55
N GLU A 330 1.81 -18.64 -1.71
CA GLU A 330 1.44 -19.59 -0.63
C GLU A 330 2.60 -19.94 0.31
N LYS A 331 3.76 -20.30 -0.24
CA LYS A 331 4.94 -20.69 0.56
C LYS A 331 5.58 -19.51 1.29
N ALA A 332 5.62 -18.33 0.66
CA ALA A 332 6.09 -17.10 1.29
C ALA A 332 5.15 -16.66 2.41
N LEU A 333 3.84 -16.73 2.19
CA LEU A 333 2.81 -16.47 3.19
C LEU A 333 2.99 -17.40 4.40
N ALA A 334 3.06 -18.72 4.17
CA ALA A 334 3.22 -19.70 5.25
C ALA A 334 4.51 -19.46 6.07
N SER A 335 5.61 -19.09 5.39
CA SER A 335 6.87 -18.78 6.05
C SER A 335 6.78 -17.51 6.91
N HIS A 336 6.11 -16.46 6.40
CA HIS A 336 5.89 -15.21 7.12
C HIS A 336 4.94 -15.40 8.32
N LEU A 337 3.83 -16.12 8.15
CA LEU A 337 2.91 -16.44 9.24
C LEU A 337 3.59 -17.25 10.35
N LYS A 338 4.52 -18.16 10.01
CA LYS A 338 5.32 -18.87 11.00
C LYS A 338 6.24 -17.93 11.79
N GLN A 339 6.84 -16.93 11.13
CA GLN A 339 7.64 -15.90 11.82
C GLN A 339 6.78 -15.10 12.80
N ILE A 340 5.58 -14.68 12.38
CA ILE A 340 4.62 -13.98 13.25
C ILE A 340 4.20 -14.86 14.43
N ALA A 341 3.92 -16.14 14.19
CA ALA A 341 3.53 -17.09 15.24
C ALA A 341 4.61 -17.25 16.32
N ASN A 342 5.90 -17.20 15.96
CA ASN A 342 7.01 -17.24 16.93
C ASN A 342 7.02 -16.05 17.89
N HIS A 343 6.40 -14.93 17.50
CA HIS A 343 6.30 -13.69 18.28
C HIS A 343 4.87 -13.39 18.76
N TRP A 344 3.96 -14.36 18.68
CA TRP A 344 2.53 -14.15 18.99
C TRP A 344 2.27 -13.62 20.41
N GLY A 345 3.14 -13.98 21.36
CA GLY A 345 3.09 -13.50 22.74
C GLY A 345 3.26 -11.99 22.90
N ASP A 346 3.86 -11.33 21.91
CA ASP A 346 4.10 -9.89 21.86
C ASP A 346 3.19 -9.17 20.85
N THR A 347 2.11 -9.82 20.39
CA THR A 347 1.12 -9.20 19.49
C THR A 347 0.08 -8.41 20.29
N TRP A 348 -0.23 -7.19 19.82
CA TRP A 348 -1.22 -6.28 20.40
C TRP A 348 -2.28 -5.89 19.37
N PHE A 349 -3.47 -5.53 19.84
CA PHE A 349 -4.60 -5.13 19.01
C PHE A 349 -5.32 -3.92 19.63
N CYS A 350 -5.59 -2.91 18.80
CA CYS A 350 -6.22 -1.63 19.18
C CYS A 350 -7.08 -1.04 18.05
#